data_AF-A0A358QRE2-F1
#
_entry.id   AF-A0A358QRE2-F1
#
_cell.length_a   1.000
_cell.length_b   1.000
_cell.length_c   1.000
_cell.angle_alpha   90.00
_cell.angle_beta   90.00
_cell.angle_gamma   90.00
#
_symmetry.space_group_name_H-M   'P 1'
#
loop_
_entity.id
_entity.type
_entity.pdbx_description
1 polymer ?
#
loop_
_entity_poly.entity_id
_entity_poly.type
_entity_poly.pdbx_seq_one_letter_code
_entity_poly.pdbx_strand_id
1 'polypeptide(L)'
;MVGMMLQEAITRSDIPVKELAAETHYSIEAIYAAMKEQRRIPQDAKRKLSAMHLLAGWAICLQETGYRIFGFITGDRHPQTMLRRVEKEDAEADNALKGLGLRLLDKDGPEDLTEDDRVALTLAAKEVADRIRTDFNLLIELEDRYKLGLLKLLIEKEKSPQKRAAV
;
A
#
# COMPACT_ATOMS: atom_id res chain seq x y z
N MET A 1 -1.80 6.11 -12.33
CA MET A 1 -2.01 5.20 -11.17
C MET A 1 -2.74 5.87 -9.99
N VAL A 2 -2.32 7.06 -9.55
CA VAL A 2 -2.91 7.77 -8.38
C VAL A 2 -4.40 8.07 -8.54
N GLY A 3 -4.82 8.54 -9.71
CA GLY A 3 -6.22 8.91 -9.97
C GLY A 3 -7.13 7.71 -10.08
N MET A 4 -6.64 6.60 -10.66
CA MET A 4 -7.35 5.31 -10.63
C MET A 4 -7.58 4.83 -9.19
N MET A 5 -6.56 4.92 -8.33
CA MET A 5 -6.71 4.56 -6.92
C MET A 5 -7.72 5.44 -6.20
N LEU A 6 -7.71 6.75 -6.46
CA LEU A 6 -8.68 7.68 -5.91
C LEU A 6 -10.10 7.38 -6.40
N GLN A 7 -10.24 7.03 -7.68
CA GLN A 7 -11.52 6.64 -8.27
C GLN A 7 -12.07 5.36 -7.64
N GLU A 8 -11.23 4.34 -7.50
CA GLU A 8 -11.59 3.09 -6.83
C GLU A 8 -11.96 3.33 -5.36
N ALA A 9 -11.20 4.16 -4.66
CA ALA A 9 -11.49 4.55 -3.27
C ALA A 9 -12.89 5.15 -3.11
N ILE A 10 -13.24 6.12 -3.95
CA ILE A 10 -14.55 6.79 -3.92
C ILE A 10 -15.67 5.81 -4.27
N THR A 11 -15.45 4.97 -5.29
CA THR A 11 -16.44 3.98 -5.74
C THR A 11 -16.73 2.95 -4.64
N ARG A 12 -15.71 2.53 -3.89
CA ARG A 12 -15.81 1.51 -2.83
C ARG A 12 -16.25 2.06 -1.48
N SER A 13 -16.16 3.37 -1.28
CA SER A 13 -16.59 4.01 -0.03
C SER A 13 -18.08 4.38 -0.03
N ASP A 14 -18.79 4.22 -1.16
CA ASP A 14 -20.19 4.64 -1.34
C ASP A 14 -20.46 6.12 -1.01
N ILE A 15 -19.42 6.97 -1.09
CA ILE A 15 -19.53 8.41 -0.82
C ILE A 15 -19.68 9.17 -2.15
N PRO A 16 -20.79 9.89 -2.38
CA PRO A 16 -20.94 10.70 -3.58
C PRO A 16 -19.85 11.79 -3.67
N VAL A 17 -19.31 12.00 -4.87
CA VAL A 17 -18.30 13.04 -5.13
C VAL A 17 -18.77 14.44 -4.70
N LYS A 18 -20.08 14.71 -4.81
CA LYS A 18 -20.70 15.97 -4.37
C LYS A 18 -20.59 16.17 -2.86
N GLU A 19 -20.77 15.11 -2.08
CA GLU A 19 -20.65 15.16 -0.62
C GLU A 19 -19.19 15.39 -0.23
N LEU A 20 -18.28 14.65 -0.85
CA LEU A 20 -16.84 14.82 -0.66
C LEU A 20 -16.37 16.24 -1.02
N ALA A 21 -16.90 16.83 -2.10
CA ALA A 21 -16.64 18.22 -2.49
C ALA A 21 -17.11 19.22 -1.42
N ALA A 22 -18.32 19.02 -0.89
CA ALA A 22 -18.88 19.88 0.15
C ALA A 22 -18.05 19.82 1.44
N GLU A 23 -17.66 18.61 1.88
CA GLU A 23 -16.90 18.41 3.11
C GLU A 23 -15.44 18.87 3.02
N THR A 24 -14.84 18.84 1.82
CA THR A 24 -13.46 19.27 1.61
C THR A 24 -13.35 20.73 1.17
N HIS A 25 -14.49 21.42 0.97
CA HIS A 25 -14.57 22.78 0.43
C HIS A 25 -13.91 22.94 -0.95
N TYR A 26 -13.88 21.87 -1.76
CA TYR A 26 -13.38 21.89 -3.14
C TYR A 26 -14.52 21.81 -4.15
N SER A 27 -14.26 22.25 -5.38
CA SER A 27 -15.21 22.02 -6.47
C SER A 27 -15.22 20.54 -6.87
N ILE A 28 -16.40 20.06 -7.29
CA ILE A 28 -16.59 18.72 -7.85
C ILE A 28 -15.59 18.47 -9.00
N GLU A 29 -15.36 19.49 -9.83
CA GLU A 29 -14.42 19.47 -10.95
C GLU A 29 -12.97 19.26 -10.49
N ALA A 30 -12.57 19.85 -9.36
CA ALA A 30 -11.22 19.67 -8.82
C ALA A 30 -10.99 18.21 -8.38
N ILE A 31 -12.00 17.57 -7.79
CA ILE A 31 -11.93 16.15 -7.41
C ILE A 31 -11.88 15.27 -8.67
N TYR A 32 -12.71 15.53 -9.67
CA TYR A 32 -12.65 14.79 -10.94
C TYR A 32 -11.32 14.97 -11.67
N ALA A 33 -10.74 16.17 -11.64
CA ALA A 33 -9.42 16.43 -12.22
C ALA A 33 -8.33 15.62 -11.50
N ALA A 34 -8.43 15.45 -10.18
CA ALA A 34 -7.52 14.59 -9.42
C ALA A 34 -7.71 13.10 -9.77
N MET A 35 -8.95 12.62 -9.90
CA MET A 35 -9.25 11.24 -10.34
C MET A 35 -8.73 10.94 -11.76
N LYS A 36 -8.71 11.95 -12.64
CA LYS A 36 -8.15 11.84 -14.00
C LYS A 36 -6.64 12.07 -14.08
N GLU A 37 -5.97 12.27 -12.94
CA GLU A 37 -4.54 12.61 -12.86
C GLU A 37 -4.17 13.92 -13.58
N GLN A 38 -5.15 14.77 -13.87
CA GLN A 38 -4.94 16.08 -14.48
C GLN A 38 -4.48 17.12 -13.46
N ARG A 39 -4.76 16.89 -12.18
CA ARG A 39 -4.32 17.70 -11.04
C ARG A 39 -3.88 16.81 -9.88
N ARG A 40 -3.03 17.35 -9.01
CA ARG A 40 -2.68 16.69 -7.74
C ARG A 40 -3.87 16.72 -6.77
N ILE A 41 -3.93 15.74 -5.88
CA ILE A 41 -4.88 15.72 -4.76
C ILE A 41 -4.65 16.97 -3.90
N PRO A 42 -5.68 17.82 -3.71
CA PRO A 42 -5.53 19.06 -2.95
C PRO A 42 -5.11 18.82 -1.50
N GLN A 43 -4.22 19.67 -0.97
CA GLN A 43 -3.60 19.47 0.35
C GLN A 43 -4.62 19.39 1.48
N ASP A 44 -5.60 20.29 1.51
CA ASP A 44 -6.59 20.33 2.59
C ASP A 44 -7.56 19.13 2.52
N ALA A 45 -7.74 18.55 1.32
CA ALA A 45 -8.57 17.37 1.11
C ALA A 45 -7.88 16.07 1.53
N LYS A 46 -6.54 16.03 1.58
CA LYS A 46 -5.77 14.79 1.84
C LYS A 46 -6.17 14.08 3.11
N ARG A 47 -6.32 14.82 4.23
CA ARG A 47 -6.68 14.24 5.53
C ARG A 47 -8.04 13.55 5.50
N LYS A 48 -9.01 14.15 4.82
CA LYS A 48 -10.37 13.60 4.73
C LYS A 48 -10.39 12.41 3.77
N LEU A 49 -9.77 12.56 2.61
CA LEU A 49 -9.65 11.49 1.60
C LEU A 49 -8.93 10.26 2.15
N SER A 50 -7.82 10.43 2.87
CA SER A 50 -7.09 9.30 3.45
C SER A 50 -7.89 8.55 4.52
N ALA A 51 -8.81 9.23 5.22
CA ALA A 51 -9.68 8.63 6.23
C ALA A 51 -10.89 7.88 5.63
N MET A 52 -11.24 8.16 4.37
CA MET A 52 -12.41 7.57 3.70
C MET A 52 -12.16 6.11 3.30
N HIS A 53 -11.00 5.83 2.71
CA HIS A 53 -10.65 4.51 2.21
C HIS A 53 -9.13 4.37 2.11
N LEU A 54 -8.60 3.17 2.36
CA LEU A 54 -7.15 2.95 2.38
C LEU A 54 -6.51 3.27 1.02
N LEU A 55 -7.17 2.91 -0.09
CA LEU A 55 -6.72 3.27 -1.44
C LEU A 55 -6.51 4.77 -1.62
N ALA A 56 -7.35 5.63 -1.04
CA ALA A 56 -7.14 7.08 -1.12
C ALA A 56 -5.93 7.52 -0.28
N GLY A 57 -5.75 6.92 0.91
CA GLY A 57 -4.53 7.12 1.72
C GLY A 57 -3.26 6.73 0.97
N TRP A 58 -3.24 5.56 0.33
CA TRP A 58 -2.12 5.11 -0.47
C TRP A 58 -1.94 5.90 -1.76
N ALA A 59 -3.01 6.38 -2.40
CA ALA A 59 -2.91 7.27 -3.54
C ALA A 59 -2.14 8.55 -3.16
N ILE A 60 -2.43 9.09 -1.97
CA ILE A 60 -1.70 10.25 -1.41
C ILE A 60 -0.24 9.87 -1.13
N CYS A 61 0.03 8.74 -0.47
CA CYS A 61 1.40 8.29 -0.22
C CYS A 61 2.20 8.11 -1.52
N LEU A 62 1.62 7.48 -2.54
CA LEU A 62 2.23 7.30 -3.85
C LEU A 62 2.49 8.64 -4.53
N GLN A 63 1.53 9.58 -4.47
CA GLN A 63 1.68 10.91 -5.06
C GLN A 63 2.78 11.75 -4.40
N GLU A 64 3.02 11.59 -3.10
CA GLU A 64 4.02 12.37 -2.37
C GLU A 64 5.41 11.72 -2.35
N THR A 65 5.48 10.38 -2.35
CA THR A 65 6.75 9.65 -2.20
C THR A 65 7.24 9.01 -3.49
N GLY A 66 6.35 8.68 -4.43
CA GLY A 66 6.65 7.85 -5.59
C GLY A 66 6.91 6.37 -5.27
N TYR A 67 6.77 5.94 -4.01
CA TYR A 67 7.08 4.56 -3.62
C TYR A 67 6.04 3.58 -4.15
N ARG A 68 6.50 2.66 -5.00
CA ARG A 68 5.66 1.68 -5.70
C ARG A 68 4.95 0.69 -4.79
N ILE A 69 5.39 0.53 -3.54
CA ILE A 69 4.73 -0.31 -2.53
C ILE A 69 3.29 0.14 -2.24
N PHE A 70 3.00 1.43 -2.43
CA PHE A 70 1.64 1.99 -2.32
C PHE A 70 0.82 1.83 -3.60
N GLY A 71 1.38 1.18 -4.63
CA GLY A 71 0.74 1.00 -5.93
C GLY A 71 -0.43 0.02 -5.87
N PHE A 72 -1.46 0.33 -6.66
CA PHE A 72 -2.59 -0.55 -6.88
C PHE A 72 -2.33 -1.57 -7.98
N ILE A 73 -2.61 -2.84 -7.70
CA ILE A 73 -2.49 -3.95 -8.66
C ILE A 73 -3.75 -3.99 -9.53
N THR A 74 -3.61 -3.81 -10.84
CA THR A 74 -4.73 -3.91 -11.78
C THR A 74 -4.96 -5.36 -12.24
N GLY A 75 -6.15 -5.66 -12.75
CA GLY A 75 -6.54 -6.98 -13.25
C GLY A 75 -7.58 -7.67 -12.38
N ASP A 76 -7.58 -9.00 -12.38
CA ASP A 76 -8.48 -9.79 -11.52
C ASP A 76 -8.07 -9.66 -10.04
N ARG A 77 -9.00 -9.12 -9.25
CA ARG A 77 -8.84 -8.85 -7.82
C ARG A 77 -9.75 -9.71 -6.96
N HIS A 78 -10.33 -10.78 -7.52
CA HIS A 78 -11.05 -11.75 -6.71
C HIS A 78 -10.14 -12.24 -5.57
N PRO A 79 -10.62 -12.37 -4.32
CA PRO A 79 -9.77 -12.71 -3.18
C PRO A 79 -8.90 -13.96 -3.38
N GLN A 80 -9.43 -14.98 -4.07
CA GLN A 80 -8.68 -16.19 -4.40
C GLN A 80 -7.52 -15.91 -5.37
N THR A 81 -7.72 -15.03 -6.35
CA THR A 81 -6.66 -14.61 -7.28
C THR A 81 -5.59 -13.81 -6.55
N MET A 82 -6.01 -12.93 -5.62
CA MET A 82 -5.08 -12.16 -4.79
C MET A 82 -4.28 -13.04 -3.83
N LEU A 83 -4.90 -14.05 -3.21
CA LEU A 83 -4.21 -15.03 -2.35
C LEU A 83 -3.14 -15.79 -3.14
N ARG A 84 -3.48 -16.31 -4.33
CA ARG A 84 -2.50 -16.99 -5.21
C ARG A 84 -1.37 -16.08 -5.66
N ARG A 85 -1.66 -14.79 -5.84
CA ARG A 85 -0.62 -13.80 -6.13
C ARG A 85 0.30 -13.63 -4.93
N VAL A 86 -0.24 -13.47 -3.72
CA VAL A 86 0.58 -13.42 -2.49
C VAL A 86 1.49 -14.65 -2.38
N GLU A 87 0.95 -15.86 -2.55
CA GLU A 87 1.75 -17.10 -2.51
C GLU A 87 2.91 -17.10 -3.52
N LYS A 88 2.66 -16.60 -4.74
CA LYS A 88 3.70 -16.47 -5.78
C LYS A 88 4.79 -15.49 -5.37
N GLU A 89 4.40 -14.27 -4.99
CA GLU A 89 5.35 -13.19 -4.67
C GLU A 89 6.11 -13.49 -3.35
N ASP A 90 5.49 -14.20 -2.42
CA ASP A 90 6.15 -14.72 -1.20
C ASP A 90 7.26 -15.71 -1.57
N ALA A 91 6.97 -16.69 -2.44
CA ALA A 91 7.96 -17.64 -2.92
C ALA A 91 9.09 -16.97 -3.72
N GLU A 92 8.80 -15.95 -4.54
CA GLU A 92 9.81 -15.20 -5.29
C GLU A 92 10.72 -14.38 -4.35
N ALA A 93 10.14 -13.70 -3.36
CA ALA A 93 10.89 -12.97 -2.34
C ALA A 93 11.78 -13.89 -1.49
N ASP A 94 11.25 -15.02 -1.03
CA ASP A 94 12.00 -16.00 -0.24
C ASP A 94 13.18 -16.58 -1.03
N ASN A 95 12.97 -16.90 -2.31
CA ASN A 95 14.04 -17.37 -3.20
C ASN A 95 15.11 -16.30 -3.44
N ALA A 96 14.73 -15.03 -3.61
CA ALA A 96 15.67 -13.94 -3.82
C ALA A 96 16.47 -13.59 -2.55
N LEU A 97 15.86 -13.74 -1.37
CA LEU A 97 16.53 -13.55 -0.07
C LEU A 97 17.47 -14.72 0.27
N LYS A 98 17.20 -15.91 -0.26
CA LYS A 98 17.96 -17.12 0.04
C LYS A 98 19.45 -16.96 -0.32
N GLY A 99 20.30 -17.18 0.67
CA GLY A 99 21.75 -17.09 0.50
C GLY A 99 22.33 -15.68 0.55
N LEU A 100 21.51 -14.63 0.66
CA LEU A 100 22.03 -13.26 0.86
C LEU A 100 22.84 -13.14 2.15
N GLY A 101 22.42 -13.81 3.23
CA GLY A 101 23.16 -13.78 4.50
C GLY A 101 24.60 -14.28 4.37
N LEU A 102 24.83 -15.34 3.60
CA LEU A 102 26.18 -15.84 3.33
C LEU A 102 26.92 -14.91 2.36
N ARG A 103 26.23 -14.41 1.34
CA ARG A 103 26.79 -13.50 0.35
C ARG A 103 27.30 -12.20 0.96
N LEU A 104 26.68 -11.70 2.03
CA LEU A 104 27.03 -10.42 2.66
C LEU A 104 27.90 -10.57 3.92
N LEU A 105 28.33 -11.78 4.26
CA LEU A 105 28.95 -12.09 5.56
C LEU A 105 30.24 -11.30 5.84
N ASP A 106 30.99 -10.96 4.80
CA ASP A 106 32.30 -10.30 4.85
C ASP A 106 32.30 -8.92 4.18
N LYS A 107 31.11 -8.31 4.02
CA LYS A 107 30.92 -7.03 3.31
C LYS A 107 30.46 -5.96 4.28
N ASP A 108 31.33 -4.99 4.54
CA ASP A 108 31.07 -3.91 5.52
C ASP A 108 30.54 -2.64 4.82
N GLY A 109 30.91 -2.43 3.55
CA GLY A 109 30.55 -1.23 2.80
C GLY A 109 30.21 -1.48 1.33
N PRO A 110 29.66 -0.45 0.63
CA PRO A 110 29.38 -0.52 -0.80
C PRO A 110 30.59 -0.88 -1.67
N GLU A 111 31.80 -0.55 -1.23
CA GLU A 111 33.07 -0.86 -1.87
C GLU A 111 33.39 -2.36 -1.90
N ASP A 112 32.85 -3.15 -0.96
CA ASP A 112 33.06 -4.60 -0.88
C ASP A 112 32.11 -5.39 -1.79
N LEU A 113 31.13 -4.70 -2.39
CA LEU A 113 30.12 -5.33 -3.25
C LEU A 113 30.64 -5.52 -4.68
N THR A 114 30.67 -6.79 -5.10
CA THR A 114 30.82 -7.16 -6.49
C THR A 114 29.57 -6.79 -7.29
N GLU A 115 29.66 -6.78 -8.62
CA GLU A 115 28.48 -6.51 -9.46
C GLU A 115 27.38 -7.56 -9.24
N ASP A 116 27.75 -8.84 -9.11
CA ASP A 116 26.80 -9.91 -8.82
C ASP A 116 26.07 -9.68 -7.49
N ASP A 117 26.73 -9.12 -6.48
CA ASP A 117 26.10 -8.76 -5.20
C ASP A 117 25.08 -7.66 -5.35
N ARG A 118 25.41 -6.62 -6.13
CA ARG A 118 24.49 -5.53 -6.43
C ARG A 118 23.25 -6.05 -7.16
N VAL A 119 23.44 -6.94 -8.13
CA VAL A 119 22.33 -7.58 -8.85
C VAL A 119 21.45 -8.39 -7.89
N ALA A 120 22.05 -9.23 -7.03
CA ALA A 120 21.29 -10.05 -6.08
C ALA A 120 20.54 -9.20 -5.03
N LEU A 121 21.20 -8.18 -4.47
CA LEU A 121 20.58 -7.24 -3.54
C LEU A 121 19.42 -6.48 -4.20
N THR A 122 19.61 -6.00 -5.42
CA THR A 122 18.58 -5.26 -6.16
C THR A 122 17.39 -6.14 -6.48
N LEU A 123 17.64 -7.39 -6.90
CA LEU A 123 16.58 -8.36 -7.14
C LEU A 123 15.81 -8.64 -5.85
N ALA A 124 16.49 -8.96 -4.75
CA ALA A 124 15.82 -9.22 -3.49
C ALA A 124 15.00 -8.03 -2.99
N ALA A 125 15.55 -6.81 -3.07
CA ALA A 125 14.80 -5.60 -2.73
C ALA A 125 13.55 -5.42 -3.60
N LYS A 126 13.63 -5.73 -4.90
CA LYS A 126 12.50 -5.69 -5.82
C LYS A 126 11.42 -6.73 -5.43
N GLU A 127 11.80 -7.99 -5.25
CA GLU A 127 10.84 -9.06 -4.93
C GLU A 127 10.19 -8.84 -3.55
N VAL A 128 10.94 -8.35 -2.56
CA VAL A 128 10.39 -7.95 -1.26
C VAL A 128 9.39 -6.79 -1.40
N ALA A 129 9.70 -5.79 -2.21
CA ALA A 129 8.77 -4.68 -2.45
C ALA A 129 7.49 -5.12 -3.18
N ASP A 130 7.60 -6.04 -4.14
CA ASP A 130 6.46 -6.60 -4.87
C ASP A 130 5.57 -7.47 -3.96
N ARG A 131 6.17 -8.27 -3.05
CA ARG A 131 5.46 -8.98 -1.97
C ARG A 131 4.70 -8.02 -1.06
N ILE A 132 5.38 -7.02 -0.47
CA ILE A 132 4.74 -6.04 0.44
C ILE A 132 3.55 -5.37 -0.25
N ARG A 133 3.72 -4.93 -1.50
CA ARG A 133 2.64 -4.33 -2.28
C ARG A 133 1.45 -5.28 -2.44
N THR A 134 1.72 -6.56 -2.68
CA THR A 134 0.68 -7.57 -2.90
C THR A 134 -0.08 -7.90 -1.62
N ASP A 135 0.61 -8.04 -0.49
CA ASP A 135 0.00 -8.24 0.84
C ASP A 135 -0.97 -7.10 1.17
N PHE A 136 -0.52 -5.88 0.95
CA PHE A 136 -1.32 -4.68 1.07
C PHE A 136 -2.57 -4.71 0.17
N ASN A 137 -2.41 -5.04 -1.11
CA ASN A 137 -3.56 -5.13 -2.00
C ASN A 137 -4.55 -6.25 -1.58
N LEU A 138 -4.07 -7.38 -1.04
CA LEU A 138 -4.93 -8.43 -0.50
C LEU A 138 -5.72 -7.93 0.72
N LEU A 139 -5.08 -7.24 1.66
CA LEU A 139 -5.74 -6.70 2.86
C LEU A 139 -6.89 -5.76 2.50
N ILE A 140 -6.73 -4.96 1.44
CA ILE A 140 -7.82 -4.11 0.92
C ILE A 140 -9.00 -4.95 0.44
N GLU A 141 -8.76 -5.98 -0.37
CA GLU A 141 -9.85 -6.82 -0.90
C GLU A 141 -10.56 -7.61 0.20
N LEU A 142 -9.82 -8.08 1.21
CA LEU A 142 -10.39 -8.76 2.36
C LEU A 142 -11.23 -7.81 3.23
N GLU A 143 -10.73 -6.60 3.50
CA GLU A 143 -11.50 -5.60 4.22
C GLU A 143 -12.75 -5.20 3.44
N ASP A 144 -12.63 -4.95 2.13
CA ASP A 144 -13.77 -4.53 1.30
C ASP A 144 -14.85 -5.59 1.24
N ARG A 145 -14.48 -6.87 1.22
CA ARG A 145 -15.43 -7.96 1.14
C ARG A 145 -16.07 -8.34 2.46
N TYR A 146 -15.28 -8.34 3.55
CA TYR A 146 -15.73 -8.89 4.83
C TYR A 146 -15.99 -7.82 5.90
N LYS A 147 -15.50 -6.59 5.70
CA LYS A 147 -15.73 -5.41 6.57
C LYS A 147 -15.47 -5.71 8.06
N LEU A 148 -14.42 -6.48 8.34
CA LEU A 148 -14.06 -6.91 9.70
C LEU A 148 -13.24 -5.87 10.47
N GLY A 149 -12.87 -4.75 9.84
CA GLY A 149 -11.95 -3.78 10.43
C GLY A 149 -10.52 -4.30 10.50
N LEU A 150 -10.11 -5.18 9.57
CA LEU A 150 -8.76 -5.73 9.46
C LEU A 150 -7.71 -4.63 9.38
N LEU A 151 -8.03 -3.55 8.67
CA LEU A 151 -7.13 -2.41 8.49
C LEU A 151 -6.89 -1.62 9.78
N LYS A 152 -7.72 -1.79 10.82
CA LYS A 152 -7.47 -1.18 12.15
C LYS A 152 -6.21 -1.74 12.79
N LEU A 153 -5.80 -2.96 12.41
CA LEU A 153 -4.55 -3.57 12.88
C LEU A 153 -3.30 -2.82 12.38
N LEU A 154 -3.42 -2.03 11.29
CA LEU A 154 -2.33 -1.21 10.76
C LEU A 154 -2.18 0.13 11.48
N ILE A 155 -3.12 0.48 12.35
CA ILE A 155 -3.20 1.78 13.03
C ILE A 155 -3.17 1.49 14.52
N GLU A 156 -2.00 1.15 15.06
CA GLU A 156 -1.86 1.00 16.51
C GLU A 156 -2.30 2.29 17.22
N LYS A 157 -3.30 2.16 18.08
CA LYS A 157 -3.43 2.98 19.29
C LYS A 157 -3.41 2.04 20.48
N GLU A 158 -2.23 1.57 20.87
CA GLU A 158 -2.09 1.05 22.23
C GLU A 158 -2.23 2.21 23.23
N LYS A 159 -3.40 2.31 23.85
CA LYS A 159 -3.49 2.65 25.27
C LYS A 159 -4.61 1.82 25.89
N SER A 160 -4.25 0.74 26.58
CA SER A 160 -4.77 0.44 27.93
C SER A 160 -3.91 -0.62 28.61
N PRO A 161 -3.43 -0.35 29.85
CA PRO A 161 -2.62 -1.28 30.61
C PRO A 161 -3.52 -2.39 31.17
N GLN A 162 -3.47 -3.59 30.58
CA GLN A 162 -3.94 -4.77 31.28
C GLN A 162 -2.92 -5.09 32.37
N LYS A 163 -3.24 -4.63 33.59
CA LYS A 163 -2.74 -5.23 34.83
C LYS A 163 -2.78 -6.75 34.65
N ARG A 164 -1.61 -7.38 34.57
CA ARG A 164 -1.51 -8.81 34.86
C ARG A 164 -1.99 -8.96 36.30
N ALA A 165 -3.20 -9.47 36.47
CA ALA A 165 -3.62 -9.99 37.75
C ALA A 165 -2.65 -11.12 38.09
N ALA A 166 -1.90 -10.94 39.17
CA ALA A 166 -1.17 -12.02 39.79
C ALA A 166 -2.18 -13.07 40.25
N VAL A 167 -1.99 -14.30 39.77
CA VAL A 167 -2.38 -15.53 40.46
C VAL A 167 -1.20 -16.48 40.31
#